data_AF-A0AAW0MWK2-F1
#
_entry.id   AF-A0AAW0MWK2-F1
#
_cell.length_a   1.000
_cell.length_b   1.000
_cell.length_c   1.000
_cell.angle_alpha   90.00
_cell.angle_beta   90.00
_cell.angle_gamma   90.00
#
_symmetry.space_group_name_H-M   'P 1'
#
loop_
_entity.id
_entity.type
_entity.pdbx_description
1 polymer ?
#
loop_
_entity_poly.entity_id
_entity_poly.type
_entity_poly.pdbx_seq_one_letter_code
_entity_poly.pdbx_strand_id
1 'polypeptide(L)'
;MLQRQTRSKIPLQANFYPMTSAAFLQDQVQDQDQNQNEASEQTQSRLTLLSAQSQAVAALKPGFLELVLDRRLQQDDNRGLGQGVTDNKLTDSLLQLLMEVRVSEVSVDIIWDTHKSGTRINLGHA
;
A
#
# COMPACT_ATOMS: atom_id res chain seq x y z
N MET A 1 1.98 -7.06 4.39
CA MET A 1 2.26 -5.61 4.49
C MET A 1 1.31 -5.00 5.51
N LEU A 2 1.75 -3.99 6.28
CA LEU A 2 0.94 -3.34 7.31
C LEU A 2 0.35 -2.03 6.77
N GLN A 3 -0.95 -1.81 6.96
CA GLN A 3 -1.61 -0.57 6.54
C GLN A 3 -1.12 0.62 7.37
N ARG A 4 -0.80 1.72 6.69
CA ARG A 4 -0.40 2.99 7.29
C ARG A 4 -1.41 4.08 6.96
N GLN A 5 -1.53 5.05 7.85
CA GLN A 5 -2.40 6.22 7.68
C GLN A 5 -1.59 7.45 8.02
N THR A 6 -1.48 8.38 7.07
CA THR A 6 -0.88 9.69 7.33
C THR A 6 -1.78 10.49 8.23
N ARG A 7 -1.22 11.05 9.30
CA ARG A 7 -1.95 11.83 10.31
C ARG A 7 -1.37 13.23 10.38
N SER A 8 -2.21 14.23 10.15
CA SER A 8 -1.84 15.65 10.28
C SER A 8 -1.55 16.07 11.72
N LYS A 9 -2.08 15.35 12.71
CA LYS A 9 -1.88 15.64 14.14
C LYS A 9 -0.48 15.33 14.67
N ILE A 10 0.32 14.58 13.92
CA ILE A 10 1.71 14.23 14.28
C ILE A 10 2.65 14.89 13.27
N PRO A 11 3.91 15.18 13.64
CA PRO A 11 4.81 15.89 12.75
C PRO A 11 5.16 15.05 11.51
N LEU A 12 5.62 15.71 10.45
CA LEU A 12 5.90 15.09 9.15
C LEU A 12 6.79 13.85 9.27
N GLN A 13 7.90 13.93 10.02
CA GLN A 13 8.83 12.82 10.22
C GLN A 13 8.20 11.60 10.91
N ALA A 14 7.11 11.78 11.68
CA ALA A 14 6.41 10.68 12.33
C ALA A 14 5.48 9.90 11.37
N ASN A 15 5.30 10.39 10.15
CA ASN A 15 4.56 9.70 9.08
C ASN A 15 5.47 8.90 8.12
N PHE A 16 6.79 8.92 8.33
CA PHE A 16 7.73 8.07 7.60
C PHE A 16 7.85 6.70 8.26
N TYR A 17 7.82 5.65 7.44
CA TYR A 17 7.88 4.26 7.87
C TYR A 17 9.00 3.51 7.14
N PRO A 18 9.57 2.44 7.73
CA PRO A 18 10.51 1.59 7.04
C PRO A 18 9.79 0.80 5.93
N MET A 19 10.34 0.88 4.72
CA MET A 19 10.01 0.05 3.58
C MET A 19 11.19 -0.90 3.34
N THR A 20 11.07 -2.13 3.82
CA THR A 20 12.15 -3.13 3.70
C THR A 20 12.28 -3.72 2.31
N SER A 21 11.15 -3.91 1.61
CA SER A 21 11.13 -4.49 0.26
C SER A 21 10.07 -3.89 -0.65
N ALA A 22 8.96 -3.38 -0.12
CA ALA A 22 7.89 -2.83 -0.94
C ALA A 22 6.90 -1.96 -0.16
N ALA A 23 6.26 -1.03 -0.88
CA ALA A 23 5.13 -0.22 -0.42
C ALA A 23 4.15 -0.01 -1.59
N PHE A 24 2.87 0.21 -1.31
CA PHE A 24 1.87 0.46 -2.36
C PHE A 24 0.84 1.52 -1.96
N LEU A 25 0.25 2.13 -2.98
CA LEU A 25 -0.97 2.91 -2.91
C LEU A 25 -2.08 2.17 -3.64
N GLN A 26 -3.29 2.24 -3.11
CA GLN A 26 -4.48 1.67 -3.72
C GLN A 26 -5.64 2.63 -3.55
N ASP A 27 -6.45 2.79 -4.59
CA ASP A 27 -7.68 3.58 -4.53
C ASP A 27 -8.84 2.80 -3.87
N GLN A 28 -9.96 3.50 -3.72
CA GLN A 28 -11.22 2.88 -3.31
C GLN A 28 -11.86 2.20 -4.52
N VAL A 29 -12.74 1.22 -4.27
CA VAL A 29 -13.54 0.60 -5.33
C VAL A 29 -14.30 1.68 -6.09
N GLN A 30 -14.18 1.66 -7.42
CA GLN A 30 -15.05 2.45 -8.29
C GLN A 30 -16.14 1.53 -8.81
N ASP A 31 -17.41 1.87 -8.54
CA ASP A 31 -18.55 1.28 -9.24
C ASP A 31 -18.60 1.94 -10.62
N GLN A 32 -18.09 1.26 -11.64
CA GLN A 32 -18.00 1.84 -12.99
C GLN A 32 -19.32 1.82 -13.77
N ASP A 33 -20.40 1.24 -13.22
CA ASP A 33 -21.70 1.21 -13.90
C ASP A 33 -22.82 1.74 -13.00
N GLN A 34 -23.33 2.93 -13.32
CA GLN A 34 -24.61 3.42 -12.79
C GLN A 34 -25.82 2.84 -13.54
N ASN A 35 -25.61 1.97 -14.53
CA ASN A 35 -26.68 1.23 -15.19
C ASN A 35 -27.00 -0.01 -14.37
N GLN A 36 -28.10 0.08 -13.61
CA GLN A 36 -28.54 -0.86 -12.57
C GLN A 36 -28.92 -2.28 -13.06
N ASN A 37 -28.53 -2.69 -14.26
CA ASN A 37 -29.04 -3.92 -14.90
C ASN A 37 -27.98 -5.00 -15.18
N GLU A 38 -26.68 -4.74 -14.92
CA GLU A 38 -25.63 -5.76 -15.04
C GLU A 38 -24.72 -5.71 -13.80
N ALA A 39 -24.14 -6.86 -13.41
CA ALA A 39 -23.27 -6.96 -12.25
C ALA A 39 -22.05 -6.04 -12.44
N SER A 40 -22.03 -4.90 -11.74
CA SER A 40 -20.97 -3.90 -11.87
C SER A 40 -19.63 -4.48 -11.44
N GLU A 41 -18.67 -4.55 -12.37
CA GLU A 41 -17.30 -4.97 -12.06
C GLU A 41 -16.64 -3.94 -11.15
N GLN A 42 -16.51 -4.29 -9.89
CA GLN A 42 -15.84 -3.47 -8.89
C GLN A 42 -14.33 -3.55 -9.07
N THR A 43 -13.73 -2.45 -9.53
CA THR A 43 -12.29 -2.38 -9.82
C THR A 43 -11.56 -1.39 -8.92
N GLN A 44 -10.29 -1.68 -8.65
CA GLN A 44 -9.35 -0.87 -7.89
C GLN A 44 -8.02 -0.80 -8.64
N SER A 45 -7.40 0.36 -8.68
CA SER A 45 -6.04 0.56 -9.18
C SER A 45 -5.04 0.49 -8.03
N ARG A 46 -3.95 -0.28 -8.21
CA ARG A 46 -2.83 -0.34 -7.28
C ARG A 46 -1.52 0.05 -7.96
N LEU A 47 -0.77 0.93 -7.31
CA LEU A 47 0.61 1.27 -7.64
C LEU A 47 1.53 0.73 -6.54
N THR A 48 2.38 -0.24 -6.88
CA THR A 48 3.35 -0.85 -5.97
C THR A 48 4.77 -0.42 -6.35
N LEU A 49 5.53 0.03 -5.37
CA LEU A 49 6.97 0.24 -5.48
C LEU A 49 7.69 -0.91 -4.79
N LEU A 50 8.51 -1.65 -5.54
CA LEU A 50 9.42 -2.67 -5.04
C LEU A 50 10.83 -2.10 -4.94
N SER A 51 11.60 -2.56 -3.96
CA SER A 51 12.95 -2.10 -3.68
C SER A 51 13.85 -3.25 -3.28
N ALA A 52 15.09 -3.23 -3.77
CA ALA A 52 16.13 -4.16 -3.33
C ALA A 52 16.81 -3.75 -2.02
N GLN A 53 16.55 -2.53 -1.54
CA GLN A 53 17.13 -1.95 -0.34
C GLN A 53 16.07 -1.40 0.62
N SER A 54 16.36 -1.42 1.92
CA SER A 54 15.49 -0.82 2.93
C SER A 54 15.60 0.70 2.90
N GLN A 55 14.48 1.40 2.75
CA GLN A 55 14.40 2.86 2.67
C GLN A 55 13.24 3.39 3.51
N ALA A 56 13.24 4.70 3.80
CA ALA A 56 12.11 5.35 4.46
C ALA A 56 11.08 5.78 3.40
N VAL A 57 9.81 5.44 3.63
CA VAL A 57 8.69 5.75 2.72
C VAL A 57 7.59 6.50 3.47
N ALA A 58 6.87 7.37 2.76
CA ALA A 58 5.66 8.01 3.26
C ALA A 58 4.65 8.26 2.14
N ALA A 59 3.38 8.40 2.50
CA ALA A 59 2.32 8.83 1.59
C ALA A 59 1.70 10.12 2.15
N LEU A 60 2.42 11.24 2.04
CA LEU A 60 2.06 12.49 2.73
C LEU A 60 0.83 13.18 2.10
N LYS A 61 0.49 12.82 0.86
CA LYS A 61 -0.69 13.32 0.12
C LYS A 61 -1.38 12.15 -0.60
N PRO A 62 -2.72 12.19 -0.76
CA PRO A 62 -3.44 11.18 -1.54
C PRO A 62 -2.86 11.04 -2.96
N GLY A 63 -2.54 9.81 -3.38
CA GLY A 63 -1.94 9.53 -4.69
C GLY A 63 -0.42 9.74 -4.78
N PHE A 64 0.25 10.19 -3.71
CA PHE A 64 1.70 10.37 -3.68
C PHE A 64 2.38 9.34 -2.80
N LEU A 65 3.43 8.70 -3.33
CA LEU A 65 4.32 7.80 -2.60
C LEU A 65 5.74 8.38 -2.67
N GLU A 66 6.28 8.76 -1.52
CA GLU A 66 7.58 9.43 -1.39
C GLU A 66 8.58 8.49 -0.72
N LEU A 67 9.82 8.50 -1.24
CA LEU A 67 10.90 7.62 -0.81
C LEU A 67 12.15 8.46 -0.53
N VAL A 68 12.81 8.19 0.60
CA VAL A 68 14.09 8.83 0.94
C VAL A 68 15.22 8.01 0.33
N LEU A 69 15.96 8.60 -0.62
CA LEU A 69 17.07 7.94 -1.30
C LEU A 69 18.38 8.02 -0.51
N ASP A 70 18.75 9.21 -0.05
CA ASP A 70 19.96 9.46 0.74
C ASP A 70 19.77 10.70 1.63
N ARG A 71 20.64 10.87 2.63
CA ARG A 71 20.66 12.04 3.52
C ARG A 71 22.09 12.53 3.75
N ARG A 72 22.27 13.85 3.69
CA ARG A 72 23.51 14.54 4.07
C ARG A 72 23.19 15.57 5.14
N LEU A 73 23.81 15.44 6.31
CA LEU A 73 23.54 16.27 7.49
C LEU A 73 24.86 16.80 8.04
N GLN A 74 24.98 18.12 8.17
CA GLN A 74 26.20 18.78 8.66
C GLN A 74 26.32 18.80 10.19
N GLN A 75 25.26 18.40 10.90
CA GLN A 75 25.13 18.52 12.34
C GLN A 75 24.87 17.15 12.97
N ASP A 76 25.43 16.94 14.16
CA ASP A 76 25.15 15.79 15.04
C ASP A 76 23.73 15.88 15.61
N ASP A 77 23.11 14.74 15.90
CA ASP A 77 21.76 14.65 16.47
C ASP A 77 21.73 14.47 17.99
N ASN A 78 22.89 14.55 18.66
CA ASN A 78 23.10 14.35 20.09
C ASN A 78 22.58 12.99 20.57
N ARG A 79 22.84 11.92 19.80
CA ARG A 79 22.57 10.52 20.16
C ARG A 79 23.81 9.67 20.34
N GLY A 80 25.00 10.29 20.38
CA GLY A 80 26.26 9.66 20.77
C GLY A 80 27.27 9.42 19.64
N LEU A 81 26.93 9.78 18.39
CA LEU A 81 27.86 9.65 17.25
C LEU A 81 28.91 10.78 17.24
N GLY A 82 28.53 11.99 17.63
CA GLY A 82 29.43 13.14 17.77
C GLY A 82 29.82 13.80 16.43
N GLN A 83 29.08 13.53 15.35
CA GLN A 83 29.31 14.10 14.02
C GLN A 83 28.05 14.03 13.15
N GLY A 84 27.99 14.88 12.11
CA GLY A 84 26.99 14.77 11.06
C GLY A 84 27.25 13.61 10.08
N VAL A 85 26.35 13.42 9.11
CA VAL A 85 26.48 12.45 8.01
C VAL A 85 26.91 13.19 6.74
N THR A 86 28.19 13.15 6.40
CA THR A 86 28.79 13.98 5.32
C THR A 86 29.71 13.20 4.38
N ASP A 87 29.67 11.89 4.45
CA ASP A 87 30.53 10.95 3.73
C ASP A 87 29.77 10.15 2.66
N ASN A 88 28.68 10.72 2.14
CA ASN A 88 27.87 10.14 1.06
C ASN A 88 28.73 9.71 -0.13
N LYS A 89 28.42 8.53 -0.67
CA LYS A 89 28.98 7.99 -1.90
C LYS A 89 27.86 7.74 -2.89
N LEU A 90 28.19 7.77 -4.18
CA LEU A 90 27.25 7.36 -5.22
C LEU A 90 26.76 5.94 -4.90
N THR A 91 25.44 5.83 -4.76
CA THR A 91 24.77 4.60 -4.37
C THR A 91 23.56 4.41 -5.27
N ASP A 92 23.55 3.34 -6.03
CA ASP A 92 22.43 3.02 -6.91
C ASP A 92 21.29 2.40 -6.11
N SER A 93 20.08 2.92 -6.29
CA SER A 93 18.85 2.34 -5.73
C SER A 93 18.12 1.56 -6.81
N LEU A 94 18.01 0.24 -6.64
CA LEU A 94 17.23 -0.59 -7.55
C LEU A 94 15.76 -0.57 -7.12
N LEU A 95 14.92 -0.02 -7.97
CA LEU A 95 13.48 0.16 -7.74
C LEU A 95 12.70 -0.39 -8.94
N GLN A 96 11.53 -0.98 -8.68
CA GLN A 96 10.58 -1.37 -9.72
C GLN A 96 9.20 -0.82 -9.40
N LEU A 97 8.56 -0.23 -10.41
CA LEU A 97 7.17 0.24 -10.32
C LEU A 97 6.26 -0.79 -10.99
N LEU A 98 5.29 -1.27 -10.24
CA LEU A 98 4.27 -2.21 -10.69
C LEU A 98 2.90 -1.54 -10.59
N MET A 99 2.23 -1.38 -11.73
CA MET A 99 0.85 -0.91 -11.82
C MET A 99 -0.07 -2.07 -12.14
N GLU A 100 -1.17 -2.20 -11.40
CA GLU A 100 -2.10 -3.31 -11.50
C GLU A 100 -3.54 -2.83 -11.31
N VAL A 101 -4.47 -3.43 -12.03
CA VAL A 101 -5.91 -3.34 -11.77
C VAL A 101 -6.32 -4.58 -10.99
N ARG A 102 -7.06 -4.37 -9.90
CA ARG A 102 -7.61 -5.39 -9.03
C ARG A 102 -9.12 -5.39 -9.20
N VAL A 103 -9.68 -6.53 -9.58
CA VAL A 103 -11.12 -6.75 -9.56
C VAL A 103 -11.46 -7.36 -8.21
N SER A 104 -12.36 -6.77 -7.43
CA SER A 104 -12.86 -7.44 -6.23
C SER A 104 -13.84 -8.53 -6.64
N GLU A 105 -13.56 -9.77 -6.25
CA GLU A 105 -14.46 -10.88 -6.52
C GLU A 105 -15.83 -10.66 -5.86
N VAL A 106 -16.86 -11.06 -6.60
CA VAL A 106 -18.28 -11.10 -6.21
C VAL A 106 -18.43 -11.73 -4.83
N SER A 107 -19.21 -11.09 -3.96
CA SER A 107 -19.63 -11.66 -2.69
C SER A 107 -20.34 -13.00 -2.91
N VAL A 108 -19.68 -14.10 -2.55
CA VAL A 108 -20.31 -15.42 -2.48
C VAL A 108 -21.09 -15.51 -1.17
N ASP A 109 -22.41 -15.35 -1.24
CA ASP A 109 -23.29 -15.63 -0.10
C ASP A 109 -23.29 -17.14 0.19
N ILE A 110 -22.56 -17.54 1.23
CA ILE A 110 -22.62 -18.90 1.75
C ILE A 110 -23.86 -18.99 2.65
N ILE A 111 -25.00 -19.39 2.07
CA ILE A 111 -26.21 -19.71 2.83
C ILE A 111 -26.02 -21.09 3.47
N TRP A 112 -25.88 -21.12 4.80
CA TRP A 112 -25.91 -22.36 5.58
C TRP A 112 -27.36 -22.77 5.83
N ASP A 113 -27.89 -23.69 5.01
CA ASP A 113 -29.16 -24.35 5.31
C ASP A 113 -28.91 -25.71 5.98
N THR A 114 -29.07 -25.77 7.29
CA THR A 114 -28.99 -27.02 8.07
C THR A 114 -30.34 -27.73 8.07
N HIS A 115 -30.63 -28.51 7.02
CA HIS A 115 -31.61 -29.57 7.10
C HIS A 115 -30.94 -30.92 7.42
N LYS A 116 -31.58 -31.71 8.29
CA LYS A 116 -31.08 -32.96 8.93
C LYS A 116 -30.71 -34.13 7.98
N SER A 117 -30.52 -33.91 6.68
CA SER A 117 -30.18 -34.99 5.73
C SER A 117 -29.03 -34.69 4.77
N GLY A 118 -28.25 -33.64 4.99
CA GLY A 118 -26.96 -33.45 4.30
C GLY A 118 -26.74 -32.02 3.80
N THR A 119 -25.48 -31.59 3.86
CA THR A 119 -25.03 -30.29 3.37
C THR A 119 -25.02 -30.27 1.84
N ARG A 120 -25.74 -29.32 1.22
CA ARG A 120 -25.64 -29.01 -0.20
C ARG A 120 -24.97 -27.65 -0.37
N ILE A 121 -23.94 -27.58 -1.21
CA ILE A 121 -23.31 -26.33 -1.64
C ILE A 121 -23.95 -25.96 -2.98
N ASN A 122 -24.58 -24.78 -3.05
CA ASN A 122 -25.13 -24.27 -4.31
C ASN A 122 -24.25 -23.09 -4.76
N LEU A 123 -23.53 -23.28 -5.85
CA LEU A 123 -22.74 -22.23 -6.48
C LEU A 123 -23.67 -21.49 -7.45
N GLY A 124 -24.32 -20.43 -6.99
CA GLY A 124 -25.05 -19.53 -7.86
C GLY A 124 -24.06 -18.71 -8.70
N HIS A 125 -24.25 -18.70 -10.02
CA HIS A 125 -23.63 -17.70 -10.87
C HIS A 125 -24.44 -16.40 -10.73
N ALA A 126 -23.76 -15.32 -10.37
CA ALA A 126 -24.22 -13.95 -10.59
C ALA A 126 -23.50 -13.41 -11.82
#